data_AF-A0A3S4J7G9-F1
#
_entry.id   AF-A0A3S4J7G9-F1
#
_cell.length_a   1.000
_cell.length_b   1.000
_cell.length_c   1.000
_cell.angle_alpha   90.00
_cell.angle_beta   90.00
_cell.angle_gamma   90.00
#
_symmetry.space_group_name_H-M   'P 1'
#
loop_
_entity.id
_entity.type
_entity.pdbx_description
1 polymer ?
#
loop_
_entity_poly.entity_id
_entity_poly.type
_entity_poly.pdbx_seq_one_letter_code
_entity_poly.pdbx_strand_id
1 'polypeptide(L)'
;MLHKRGLSLEDLSNIDPDLFNALYIYDTVIEPNGAKIDMIKHANLCNLILMTSQSISTEGRKKAKVKDWDFLDLLSDSSLTVREKALKREEEELENNRNNIKAIGDMIKKQAGKNGKK
;
A
#
# COMPACT_ATOMS: atom_id res chain seq x y z
N MET A 1 19.94 1.51 -12.89
CA MET A 1 21.02 0.73 -13.55
C MET A 1 21.36 1.46 -14.82
N LEU A 2 22.58 2.01 -14.91
CA LEU A 2 23.07 2.96 -15.91
C LEU A 2 22.57 2.76 -17.36
N HIS A 3 22.37 1.51 -17.80
CA HIS A 3 21.77 1.19 -19.11
C HIS A 3 20.36 1.77 -19.33
N LYS A 4 19.58 1.98 -18.26
CA LYS A 4 18.23 2.59 -18.33
C LYS A 4 18.26 4.08 -18.71
N ARG A 5 19.44 4.71 -18.64
CA ARG A 5 19.65 6.11 -19.05
C ARG A 5 20.04 6.27 -20.52
N GLY A 6 20.05 5.18 -21.29
CA GLY A 6 20.34 5.22 -22.73
C GLY A 6 21.83 5.30 -23.06
N LEU A 7 22.72 5.00 -22.10
CA LEU A 7 24.14 4.83 -22.37
C LEU A 7 24.37 3.56 -23.18
N SER A 8 25.09 3.68 -24.30
CA SER A 8 25.52 2.53 -25.08
C SER A 8 26.65 1.77 -24.36
N LEU A 9 26.97 0.57 -24.83
CA LEU A 9 28.10 -0.21 -24.31
C LEU A 9 29.44 0.51 -24.48
N GLU A 10 29.58 1.30 -25.55
CA GLU A 10 30.76 2.08 -25.84
C GLU A 10 30.87 3.27 -24.88
N ASP A 11 29.76 3.95 -24.61
CA ASP A 11 29.72 5.03 -23.60
C ASP A 11 30.10 4.51 -22.22
N LEU A 12 29.60 3.34 -21.84
CA LEU A 12 29.94 2.69 -20.56
C LEU A 12 31.41 2.28 -20.46
N SER A 13 32.05 1.98 -21.59
CA SER A 13 33.46 1.56 -21.62
C SER A 13 34.41 2.76 -21.57
N ASN A 14 33.95 3.91 -22.04
CA ASN A 14 34.75 5.14 -22.15
C ASN A 14 34.35 6.23 -21.14
N ILE A 15 33.37 5.97 -20.28
CA ILE A 15 32.93 6.93 -19.27
C ILE A 15 34.06 7.22 -18.27
N ASP A 16 34.14 8.47 -17.87
CA ASP A 16 35.04 8.88 -16.79
C ASP A 16 34.70 8.12 -15.49
N PRO A 17 35.71 7.57 -14.76
CA PRO A 17 35.46 6.78 -13.55
C PRO A 17 34.71 7.54 -12.44
N ASP A 18 34.97 8.83 -12.28
CA ASP A 18 34.31 9.63 -11.25
C ASP A 18 32.84 9.87 -11.64
N LEU A 19 32.58 10.14 -12.92
CA LEU A 19 31.23 10.24 -13.46
C LEU A 19 30.46 8.92 -13.33
N PHE A 20 31.10 7.78 -13.63
CA PHE A 20 30.50 6.46 -13.45
C PHE A 20 30.08 6.23 -11.99
N ASN A 21 30.99 6.49 -11.05
CA ASN A 21 30.74 6.32 -9.63
C ASN A 21 29.60 7.24 -9.15
N ALA A 22 29.59 8.50 -9.59
CA ALA A 22 28.52 9.45 -9.25
C ALA A 22 27.15 8.96 -9.77
N LEU A 23 27.08 8.52 -11.02
CA LEU A 23 25.84 8.01 -11.61
C LEU A 23 25.40 6.68 -10.97
N TYR A 24 26.33 5.83 -10.57
CA TYR A 24 26.05 4.59 -9.83
C TYR A 24 25.47 4.89 -8.45
N ILE A 25 26.08 5.81 -7.69
CA ILE A 25 25.56 6.25 -6.38
C ILE A 25 24.17 6.87 -6.56
N TYR A 26 24.02 7.72 -7.58
CA TYR A 26 22.72 8.32 -7.87
C TYR A 26 21.67 7.23 -8.14
N ASP A 27 21.96 6.24 -8.99
CA ASP A 27 21.05 5.12 -9.27
C ASP A 27 20.72 4.26 -8.07
N THR A 28 21.67 4.04 -7.17
CA THR A 28 21.51 3.07 -6.08
C THR A 28 20.95 3.69 -4.82
N VAL A 29 21.17 4.99 -4.60
CA VAL A 29 20.89 5.66 -3.32
C VAL A 29 20.00 6.89 -3.46
N ILE A 30 20.05 7.61 -4.58
CA ILE A 30 19.41 8.94 -4.72
C ILE A 30 18.14 8.87 -5.58
N GLU A 31 18.21 8.18 -6.72
CA GLU A 31 17.08 8.06 -7.63
C GLU A 31 15.95 7.34 -6.90
N PRO A 32 14.73 7.92 -6.86
CA PRO A 32 13.58 7.25 -6.29
C PRO A 32 13.14 6.16 -7.27
N ASN A 33 13.81 5.02 -7.16
CA ASN A 33 13.58 3.82 -7.93
C ASN A 33 13.33 2.63 -6.99
N GLY A 34 12.71 1.58 -7.52
CA GLY A 34 12.38 0.37 -6.77
C GLY A 34 10.88 0.21 -6.48
N ALA A 35 10.52 -1.02 -6.10
CA ALA A 35 9.12 -1.47 -6.03
C ALA A 35 8.24 -0.60 -5.15
N LYS A 36 8.77 -0.04 -4.04
CA LYS A 36 8.03 0.85 -3.16
C LYS A 36 7.69 2.17 -3.84
N ILE A 37 8.64 2.81 -4.51
CA ILE A 37 8.40 4.07 -5.23
C ILE A 37 7.45 3.84 -6.41
N ASP A 38 7.63 2.74 -7.14
CA ASP A 38 6.75 2.39 -8.26
C ASP A 38 5.32 2.14 -7.78
N MET A 39 5.15 1.48 -6.62
CA MET A 39 3.85 1.32 -5.99
C MET A 39 3.25 2.66 -5.53
N ILE A 40 4.05 3.58 -4.98
CA ILE A 40 3.58 4.95 -4.65
C ILE A 40 3.05 5.64 -5.90
N LYS A 41 3.80 5.62 -7.01
CA LYS A 41 3.40 6.23 -8.27
C LYS A 41 2.10 5.60 -8.79
N HIS A 42 2.03 4.27 -8.80
CA HIS A 42 0.85 3.53 -9.25
C HIS A 42 -0.39 3.85 -8.40
N ALA A 43 -0.28 3.75 -7.07
CA ALA A 43 -1.38 3.96 -6.15
C ALA A 43 -1.93 5.39 -6.25
N ASN A 44 -1.06 6.39 -6.38
CA ASN A 44 -1.49 7.78 -6.58
C ASN A 44 -2.17 7.99 -7.92
N LEU A 45 -1.68 7.36 -8.99
CA LEU A 45 -2.29 7.44 -10.32
C LEU A 45 -3.70 6.83 -10.32
N CYS A 46 -3.86 5.62 -9.79
CA CYS A 46 -5.16 4.96 -9.67
C CYS A 46 -6.14 5.80 -8.83
N ASN A 47 -5.67 6.34 -7.70
CA ASN A 47 -6.49 7.21 -6.88
C ASN A 47 -6.90 8.48 -7.63
N LEU A 48 -5.99 9.13 -8.36
CA LEU A 48 -6.29 10.32 -9.15
C LEU A 48 -7.31 10.02 -10.26
N ILE A 49 -7.16 8.91 -10.97
CA ILE A 49 -8.11 8.47 -12.00
C ILE A 49 -9.50 8.27 -11.37
N LEU A 50 -9.58 7.62 -10.22
CA LEU A 50 -10.85 7.43 -9.51
C LEU A 50 -11.48 8.76 -9.09
N MET A 51 -10.68 9.66 -8.51
CA MET A 51 -11.13 10.97 -8.02
C MET A 51 -11.63 11.88 -9.14
N THR A 52 -11.07 11.74 -10.33
CA THR A 52 -11.45 12.51 -11.53
C THR A 52 -12.55 11.84 -12.36
N SER A 53 -12.86 10.57 -12.08
CA SER A 53 -13.92 9.84 -12.76
C SER A 53 -15.30 10.46 -12.51
N GLN A 54 -16.09 10.62 -13.58
CA GLN A 54 -17.46 11.11 -13.51
C GLN A 54 -18.47 10.01 -13.14
N SER A 55 -18.07 8.74 -13.20
CA SER A 55 -18.96 7.59 -12.95
C SER A 55 -19.00 7.12 -11.49
N ILE A 56 -18.19 7.70 -10.60
CA ILE A 56 -18.18 7.34 -9.18
C ILE A 56 -19.10 8.23 -8.35
N SER A 57 -19.79 7.63 -7.37
CA SER A 57 -20.57 8.38 -6.40
C SER A 57 -19.69 9.29 -5.53
N THR A 58 -20.27 10.37 -5.02
CA THR A 58 -19.58 11.28 -4.09
C THR A 58 -19.14 10.57 -2.81
N GLU A 59 -19.92 9.60 -2.33
CA GLU A 59 -19.55 8.76 -1.20
C GLU A 59 -18.39 7.82 -1.51
N GLY A 60 -18.40 7.16 -2.69
CA GLY A 60 -17.31 6.30 -3.13
C GLY A 60 -16.00 7.07 -3.21
N ARG A 61 -16.06 8.29 -3.72
CA ARG A 61 -14.92 9.20 -3.79
C ARG A 61 -14.38 9.59 -2.40
N LYS A 62 -15.26 9.83 -1.41
CA LYS A 62 -14.85 10.17 -0.04
C LYS A 62 -14.23 8.99 0.73
N LYS A 63 -14.63 7.76 0.40
CA LYS A 63 -14.15 6.54 1.08
C LYS A 63 -12.82 6.03 0.52
N ALA A 64 -12.56 6.26 -0.77
CA ALA A 64 -11.34 5.81 -1.42
C ALA A 64 -10.07 6.44 -0.81
N LYS A 65 -9.06 5.62 -0.58
CA LYS A 65 -7.74 6.01 -0.07
C LYS A 65 -6.66 5.49 -1.00
N VAL A 66 -5.53 6.20 -1.03
CA VAL A 66 -4.35 5.77 -1.81
C VAL A 66 -3.91 4.35 -1.45
N LYS A 67 -4.03 3.96 -0.17
CA LYS A 67 -3.66 2.62 0.31
C LYS A 67 -4.53 1.50 -0.27
N ASP A 68 -5.74 1.80 -0.76
CA ASP A 68 -6.62 0.78 -1.35
C ASP A 68 -6.03 0.21 -2.66
N TRP A 69 -5.04 0.90 -3.23
CA TRP A 69 -4.31 0.50 -4.44
C TRP A 69 -2.95 -0.16 -4.14
N ASP A 70 -2.61 -0.41 -2.88
CA ASP A 70 -1.38 -1.09 -2.46
C ASP A 70 -1.58 -2.62 -2.42
N PHE A 71 -1.71 -3.25 -3.58
CA PHE A 71 -2.03 -4.68 -3.68
C PHE A 71 -0.96 -5.61 -3.12
N LEU A 72 0.30 -5.17 -3.12
CA LEU A 72 1.44 -5.95 -2.65
C LEU A 72 1.85 -5.59 -1.22
N ASP A 73 1.10 -4.71 -0.56
CA ASP A 73 1.34 -4.30 0.82
C ASP A 73 2.77 -3.74 1.02
N LEU A 74 3.24 -3.00 0.02
CA LEU A 74 4.58 -2.41 -0.05
C LEU A 74 4.64 -1.02 0.61
N LEU A 75 3.50 -0.33 0.72
CA LEU A 75 3.37 1.00 1.30
C LEU A 75 3.00 0.95 2.79
N SER A 76 2.63 -0.21 3.31
CA SER A 76 2.41 -0.43 4.72
C SER A 76 3.72 -0.48 5.51
N ASP A 77 3.64 -0.86 6.79
CA ASP A 77 4.73 -0.80 7.74
C ASP A 77 6.02 -1.43 7.19
N SER A 78 7.04 -0.60 6.97
CA SER A 78 8.32 -1.06 6.43
C SER A 78 9.23 -1.71 7.46
N SER A 79 8.83 -1.73 8.73
CA SER A 79 9.56 -2.43 9.80
C SER A 79 9.26 -3.93 9.85
N LEU A 80 8.20 -4.38 9.16
CA LEU A 80 7.74 -5.77 9.19
C LEU A 80 8.06 -6.49 7.87
N THR A 81 8.51 -7.73 8.00
CA THR A 81 8.61 -8.68 6.90
C THR A 81 7.22 -9.10 6.40
N VAL A 82 7.14 -9.63 5.18
CA VAL A 82 5.88 -10.14 4.60
C VAL A 82 5.20 -11.16 5.52
N ARG A 83 5.99 -12.00 6.19
CA ARG A 83 5.48 -13.01 7.13
C ARG A 83 4.89 -12.38 8.39
N GLU A 84 5.57 -11.40 8.98
CA GLU A 84 5.06 -10.69 10.17
C GLU A 84 3.79 -9.90 9.85
N LYS A 85 3.71 -9.30 8.66
CA LYS A 85 2.48 -8.66 8.19
C LYS A 85 1.33 -9.65 8.03
N ALA A 86 1.60 -10.85 7.54
CA ALA A 86 0.59 -11.90 7.43
C ALA A 86 0.06 -12.34 8.81
N LEU A 87 0.96 -12.56 9.77
CA LEU A 87 0.59 -12.92 11.15
C LEU A 87 -0.26 -11.82 11.80
N LYS A 88 0.13 -10.56 11.64
CA LYS A 88 -0.62 -9.43 12.18
C LYS A 88 -2.03 -9.32 11.58
N ARG A 89 -2.18 -9.59 10.29
CA ARG A 89 -3.51 -9.64 9.65
C ARG A 89 -4.39 -10.76 10.23
N GLU A 90 -3.81 -11.93 10.47
CA GLU A 90 -4.53 -13.06 11.08
C GLU A 90 -4.98 -12.73 12.52
N GLU A 91 -4.10 -12.09 13.30
CA GLU A 91 -4.44 -11.60 14.64
C GLU A 91 -5.56 -10.55 14.61
N GLU A 92 -5.49 -9.58 13.71
CA GLU A 92 -6.51 -8.55 13.51
C GLU A 92 -7.86 -9.16 13.09
N GLU A 93 -7.86 -10.17 12.20
CA GLU A 93 -9.06 -10.90 11.80
C GLU A 93 -9.69 -11.67 12.97
N LEU A 94 -8.88 -12.34 13.78
CA LEU A 94 -9.35 -13.04 14.98
C LEU A 94 -9.94 -12.08 16.01
N GLU A 95 -9.31 -10.93 16.22
CA GLU A 95 -9.81 -9.90 17.14
C GLU A 95 -11.13 -9.29 16.64
N ASN A 96 -11.21 -8.97 15.35
CA ASN A 96 -12.44 -8.49 14.71
C ASN A 96 -13.57 -9.51 14.84
N ASN A 97 -13.29 -10.80 14.63
CA ASN A 97 -14.27 -11.87 14.82
C ASN A 97 -14.77 -11.95 16.27
N ARG A 98 -13.87 -11.85 17.25
CA ARG A 98 -14.25 -11.82 18.67
C ARG A 98 -15.14 -10.61 18.99
N ASN A 99 -14.78 -9.43 18.48
CA ASN A 99 -15.53 -8.21 18.69
C ASN A 99 -16.93 -8.27 18.05
N ASN A 100 -17.03 -8.85 16.84
CA ASN A 100 -18.31 -9.06 16.15
C ASN A 100 -19.22 -10.01 16.92
N ILE A 101 -18.70 -11.15 17.39
CA ILE A 101 -19.47 -12.11 18.20
C ILE A 101 -19.99 -11.45 19.47
N LYS A 102 -19.15 -10.66 20.15
CA LYS A 102 -19.53 -9.92 21.36
C LYS A 102 -20.66 -8.91 21.07
N ALA A 103 -20.53 -8.13 19.99
CA ALA A 103 -21.54 -7.16 19.58
C ALA A 103 -22.89 -7.84 19.25
N ILE A 104 -22.86 -9.00 18.57
CA ILE A 104 -24.06 -9.81 18.31
C ILE A 104 -24.68 -10.30 19.61
N GLY A 105 -23.89 -10.83 20.53
CA GLY A 105 -24.37 -11.27 21.85
C GLY A 105 -25.05 -10.14 22.64
N ASP A 106 -24.46 -8.95 22.64
CA ASP A 106 -25.03 -7.76 23.29
C ASP A 106 -26.35 -7.31 22.64
N MET A 107 -26.47 -7.41 21.31
CA MET A 107 -27.74 -7.15 20.61
C MET A 107 -28.83 -8.16 20.99
N ILE A 108 -28.51 -9.46 21.01
CA ILE A 108 -29.46 -10.52 21.39
C ILE A 108 -29.94 -10.31 22.83
N LYS A 109 -29.03 -10.02 23.75
CA LYS A 109 -29.38 -9.75 25.16
C LYS A 109 -30.31 -8.54 25.31
N LYS A 110 -30.08 -7.47 24.54
CA LYS A 110 -30.95 -6.29 24.51
C LYS A 110 -32.34 -6.60 23.94
N GLN A 111 -32.45 -7.47 22.94
CA GLN A 111 -33.73 -7.89 22.37
C GLN A 111 -34.50 -8.82 23.32
N ALA A 112 -33.84 -9.80 23.93
CA ALA A 112 -34.45 -10.72 24.90
C ALA A 112 -34.95 -9.99 26.16
N GLY A 113 -34.18 -9.02 26.67
CA GLY A 113 -34.57 -8.20 27.82
C GLY A 113 -35.73 -7.24 27.56
N LYS A 114 -36.01 -6.89 26.29
CA LYS A 114 -37.19 -6.10 25.90
C LYS A 114 -38.45 -6.95 25.79
N ASN A 115 -38.35 -8.21 25.39
CA ASN A 115 -39.49 -9.13 25.29
C ASN A 115 -39.97 -9.70 26.64
N GLY A 116 -39.17 -9.57 27.70
CA GLY A 116 -39.53 -10.00 29.07
C GLY A 116 -40.23 -8.95 29.94
N LYS A 117 -40.49 -7.74 29.40
CA LYS A 117 -41.33 -6.72 30.06
C LYS A 117 -42.70 -6.66 29.40
N LYS A 118 -43.55 -7.64 29.70
CA LYS A 118 -45.01 -7.56 29.56
C LYS A 118 -45.63 -8.11 30.84
#